data_AF-A0A9X1SHH7-F1
#
_entry.id   AF-A0A9X1SHH7-F1
#
_cell.length_a   1.000
_cell.length_b   1.000
_cell.length_c   1.000
_cell.angle_alpha   90.00
_cell.angle_beta   90.00
_cell.angle_gamma   90.00
#
_symmetry.space_group_name_H-M   'P 1'
#
loop_
_entity.id
_entity.type
_entity.pdbx_description
1 polymer ?
#
loop_
_entity_poly.entity_id
_entity_poly.type
_entity_poly.pdbx_seq_one_letter_code
_entity_poly.pdbx_strand_id
1 'polypeptide(L)'
;MIRLRLLTPLFGLLCALVLSGCRSDPNMELLERDLRYLEDKVYSLQDVVEQKNAEINSVRRENETLRKRLGLPDLEDDFQSFNDLPETPEMLATRLKPVTGSPALQAPTIDLGMALSPEEAEVVDRHVTAIHINPRLTGGYDFDKKPGDEGVMVVIEPRNRNGQYVDETGQLSIVLLDPQKEGKEAYVARWDFEAYEAQEKMKRSLLGKGIHMQLPWPGGYPEHETLVLFVRYETPDGRKIEQKKEIRIELPAKVSSRWTPAMQELQPRMSHAPRIGVPSTVDLSPPPEAATPAARTATAPEWKPYR
;
A
#
# COMPACT_ATOMS: atom_id res chain seq x y z
N MET A 1 8.92 58.23 34.19
CA MET A 1 9.71 57.89 32.98
C MET A 1 9.75 56.37 32.82
N ILE A 2 8.81 55.81 32.06
CA ILE A 2 8.68 54.36 31.83
C ILE A 2 9.61 53.99 30.66
N ARG A 3 10.63 53.14 30.91
CA ARG A 3 11.55 52.66 29.87
C ARG A 3 10.98 51.44 29.14
N LEU A 4 10.67 51.69 27.88
CA LEU A 4 10.35 50.79 26.78
C LEU A 4 11.53 49.82 26.50
N ARG A 5 11.50 48.57 27.01
CA ARG A 5 12.53 47.55 26.70
C ARG A 5 12.05 46.09 26.64
N LEU A 6 10.75 45.85 26.46
CA LEU A 6 10.19 44.48 26.49
C LEU A 6 9.66 43.95 25.14
N LEU A 7 9.75 44.71 24.04
CA LEU A 7 9.16 44.30 22.75
C LEU A 7 10.10 43.60 21.76
N THR A 8 11.41 43.53 22.02
CA THR A 8 12.37 42.97 21.06
C THR A 8 12.50 41.43 21.03
N PRO A 9 12.26 40.64 22.10
CA PRO A 9 12.38 39.18 21.99
C PRO A 9 11.14 38.53 21.37
N LEU A 10 9.97 39.17 21.42
CA LEU A 10 8.72 38.63 20.88
C LEU A 10 8.69 38.66 19.35
N PHE A 11 9.29 39.68 18.73
CA PHE A 11 9.33 39.83 17.28
C PHE A 11 10.30 38.83 16.62
N GLY A 12 11.41 38.50 17.30
CA GLY A 12 12.36 37.49 16.82
C GLY A 12 11.79 36.06 16.80
N LEU A 13 11.00 35.71 17.83
CA LEU A 13 10.33 34.40 17.92
C LEU A 13 9.21 34.26 16.86
N LEU A 14 8.48 35.34 16.58
CA LEU A 14 7.44 35.37 15.56
C LEU A 14 8.03 35.25 14.14
N CYS A 15 9.15 35.91 13.86
CA CYS A 15 9.83 35.77 12.56
C CYS A 15 10.45 34.38 12.33
N ALA A 16 10.88 33.69 13.39
CA ALA A 16 11.40 32.32 13.28
C ALA A 16 10.32 31.28 12.94
N LEU A 17 9.07 31.50 13.38
CA LEU A 17 7.93 30.64 13.05
C LEU A 17 7.44 30.81 11.60
N VAL A 18 7.67 31.97 10.97
CA VAL A 18 7.23 32.25 9.59
C VAL A 18 8.22 31.70 8.53
N LEU A 19 9.47 31.42 8.91
CA LEU A 19 10.50 30.86 8.01
C LEU A 19 10.62 29.33 8.09
N SER A 20 9.91 28.67 9.00
CA SER A 20 9.72 27.23 8.96
C SER A 20 8.71 26.89 7.87
N GLY A 21 9.18 26.92 6.61
CA GLY A 21 8.40 26.47 5.47
C GLY A 21 7.86 25.07 5.73
N CYS A 22 6.54 24.93 5.65
CA CYS A 22 5.85 23.64 5.67
C CYS A 22 6.45 22.74 4.59
N ARG A 23 7.32 21.81 4.96
CA ARG A 23 7.55 20.60 4.18
C ARG A 23 6.23 19.83 4.27
N SER A 24 5.39 19.92 3.24
CA SER A 24 4.33 18.96 3.01
C SER A 24 4.99 17.59 2.97
N ASP A 25 4.51 16.68 3.82
CA ASP A 25 5.02 15.32 3.84
C ASP A 25 4.78 14.70 2.45
N PRO A 26 5.80 14.17 1.77
CA PRO A 26 5.62 13.52 0.46
C PRO A 26 4.59 12.39 0.50
N ASN A 27 4.36 11.78 1.66
CA ASN A 27 3.32 10.78 1.85
C ASN A 27 1.91 11.41 1.84
N MET A 28 1.77 12.62 2.40
CA MET A 28 0.51 13.38 2.39
C MET A 28 0.15 13.84 0.96
N GLU A 29 1.13 14.29 0.17
CA GLU A 29 0.89 14.65 -1.23
C GLU A 29 0.46 13.45 -2.09
N LEU A 30 1.01 12.27 -1.81
CA LEU A 30 0.60 11.03 -2.47
C LEU A 30 -0.83 10.64 -2.09
N LEU A 31 -1.16 10.72 -0.80
CA LEU A 31 -2.50 10.46 -0.29
C LEU A 31 -3.54 11.43 -0.86
N GLU A 32 -3.23 12.72 -0.96
CA GLU A 32 -4.12 13.71 -1.57
C GLU A 32 -4.35 13.44 -3.06
N ARG A 33 -3.31 13.01 -3.78
CA ARG A 33 -3.44 12.62 -5.19
C ARG A 33 -4.37 11.41 -5.35
N ASP A 34 -4.19 10.41 -4.50
CA ASP A 34 -4.99 9.19 -4.54
C ASP A 34 -6.43 9.47 -4.10
N LEU A 35 -6.65 10.37 -3.15
CA LEU A 35 -7.97 10.84 -2.73
C LEU A 35 -8.72 11.53 -3.86
N ARG A 36 -8.06 12.45 -4.60
CA ARG A 36 -8.68 13.08 -5.79
C ARG A 36 -9.02 12.06 -6.86
N TYR A 37 -8.13 11.10 -7.11
CA TYR A 37 -8.40 10.02 -8.05
C TYR A 37 -9.60 9.16 -7.63
N LEU A 38 -9.73 8.87 -6.34
CA LEU A 38 -10.86 8.13 -5.78
C LEU A 38 -12.17 8.92 -5.90
N GLU A 39 -12.15 10.22 -5.60
CA GLU A 39 -13.31 11.10 -5.77
C GLU A 39 -13.78 11.12 -7.24
N ASP A 40 -12.87 11.32 -8.19
CA ASP A 40 -13.17 11.26 -9.62
C ASP A 40 -13.77 9.91 -10.02
N LYS A 41 -13.25 8.82 -9.43
CA LYS A 41 -13.77 7.48 -9.69
C LYS A 41 -15.19 7.31 -9.17
N VAL A 42 -15.49 7.81 -7.97
CA VAL A 42 -16.85 7.79 -7.38
C VAL A 42 -17.82 8.52 -8.31
N TYR A 43 -17.46 9.72 -8.79
CA TYR A 43 -18.30 10.47 -9.72
C TYR A 43 -18.52 9.71 -11.03
N SER A 44 -17.48 9.11 -11.61
CA SER A 44 -17.62 8.33 -12.85
C SER A 44 -18.55 7.12 -12.69
N LEU A 45 -18.51 6.46 -11.53
CA LEU A 45 -19.37 5.31 -11.26
C LEU A 45 -20.82 5.74 -11.03
N GLN A 46 -21.04 6.87 -10.37
CA GLN A 46 -22.38 7.45 -10.21
C GLN A 46 -23.02 7.76 -11.56
N ASP A 47 -22.27 8.35 -12.49
CA ASP A 47 -22.74 8.65 -13.84
C ASP A 47 -23.11 7.38 -14.61
N VAL A 48 -22.27 6.34 -14.54
CA VAL A 48 -22.58 5.02 -15.15
C VAL A 48 -23.86 4.41 -14.55
N VAL A 49 -24.04 4.48 -13.23
CA VAL A 49 -25.25 3.98 -12.58
C VAL A 49 -26.47 4.76 -13.04
N GLU A 50 -26.39 6.09 -13.11
CA GLU A 50 -27.47 6.94 -13.58
C GLU A 50 -27.83 6.63 -15.04
N GLN A 51 -26.83 6.53 -15.92
CA GLN A 51 -27.02 6.16 -17.31
C GLN A 51 -27.69 4.80 -17.46
N LYS A 52 -27.24 3.79 -16.71
CA LYS A 52 -27.81 2.44 -16.76
C LYS A 52 -29.23 2.39 -16.21
N ASN A 53 -29.52 3.14 -15.15
CA ASN A 53 -30.89 3.27 -14.64
C ASN A 53 -31.81 3.96 -15.65
N ALA A 54 -31.33 4.98 -16.36
CA ALA A 54 -32.09 5.63 -17.42
C ALA A 54 -32.39 4.65 -18.58
N GLU A 55 -31.41 3.83 -18.96
CA GLU A 55 -31.56 2.77 -19.96
C GLU A 55 -32.61 1.73 -19.52
N ILE A 56 -32.49 1.17 -18.31
CA ILE A 56 -33.47 0.24 -17.74
C ILE A 56 -34.88 0.85 -17.74
N ASN A 57 -35.01 2.11 -17.33
CA ASN A 57 -36.30 2.79 -17.30
C ASN A 57 -36.91 2.97 -18.70
N SER A 58 -36.09 3.28 -19.71
CA SER A 58 -36.56 3.37 -21.10
C SER A 58 -37.06 2.02 -21.62
N VAL A 59 -36.29 0.96 -21.39
CA VAL A 59 -36.64 -0.40 -21.81
C VAL A 59 -37.88 -0.90 -21.08
N ARG A 60 -38.03 -0.57 -19.78
CA ARG A 60 -39.22 -0.90 -19.02
C ARG A 60 -40.47 -0.22 -19.61
N ARG A 61 -40.40 1.09 -19.89
CA ARG A 61 -41.51 1.84 -20.51
C ARG A 61 -41.86 1.31 -21.90
N GLU A 62 -40.87 0.93 -22.70
CA GLU A 62 -41.10 0.32 -24.00
C GLU A 62 -41.81 -1.03 -23.87
N ASN A 63 -41.36 -1.88 -22.93
CA ASN A 63 -42.02 -3.14 -22.61
C ASN A 63 -43.47 -2.93 -22.15
N GLU A 64 -43.75 -2.00 -21.25
CA GLU A 64 -45.11 -1.66 -20.83
C GLU A 64 -45.98 -1.23 -22.04
N THR A 65 -45.43 -0.40 -22.92
CA THR A 65 -46.14 0.06 -24.12
C THR A 65 -46.44 -1.09 -25.08
N LEU A 66 -45.49 -1.99 -25.30
CA LEU A 66 -45.66 -3.18 -26.13
C LEU A 66 -46.68 -4.14 -25.52
N ARG A 67 -46.64 -4.36 -24.20
CA ARG A 67 -47.62 -5.19 -23.48
C ARG A 67 -49.03 -4.64 -23.61
N LYS A 68 -49.22 -3.32 -23.47
CA LYS A 68 -50.51 -2.64 -23.69
C LYS A 68 -51.01 -2.83 -25.12
N ARG A 69 -50.14 -2.71 -26.12
CA ARG A 69 -50.49 -2.96 -27.54
C ARG A 69 -50.90 -4.41 -27.79
N LEU A 70 -50.32 -5.36 -27.06
CA LEU A 70 -50.61 -6.78 -27.17
C LEU A 70 -51.77 -7.24 -26.26
N GLY A 71 -52.34 -6.35 -25.44
CA GLY A 71 -53.42 -6.68 -24.50
C GLY A 71 -53.00 -7.59 -23.34
N LEU A 72 -51.70 -7.63 -23.00
CA LEU A 72 -51.20 -8.38 -21.84
C LEU A 72 -51.31 -7.53 -20.56
N PRO A 73 -51.63 -8.15 -19.40
CA PRO A 73 -51.68 -7.44 -18.12
C PRO A 73 -50.30 -6.90 -17.71
N ASP A 74 -50.31 -5.77 -17.01
CA ASP A 74 -49.12 -5.14 -16.41
C ASP A 74 -48.67 -5.97 -15.20
N LEU A 75 -47.37 -6.26 -15.10
CA LEU A 75 -46.82 -7.15 -14.05
C LEU A 75 -46.58 -6.43 -12.71
N GLU A 76 -46.78 -5.11 -12.64
CA GLU A 76 -46.56 -4.35 -11.41
C GLU A 76 -47.77 -4.40 -10.45
N ASP A 77 -48.96 -4.81 -10.91
CA ASP A 77 -50.18 -4.91 -10.06
C ASP A 77 -50.34 -6.25 -9.32
N ASP A 78 -49.61 -7.31 -9.68
CA ASP A 78 -49.86 -8.67 -9.17
C ASP A 78 -49.18 -9.00 -7.82
N PHE A 79 -48.32 -8.12 -7.27
CA PHE A 79 -47.65 -8.41 -6.00
C PHE A 79 -48.53 -8.18 -4.74
N GLN A 80 -49.76 -7.69 -4.89
CA GLN A 80 -50.72 -7.61 -3.77
C GLN A 80 -51.84 -8.67 -3.80
N SER A 81 -51.92 -9.52 -4.83
CA SER A 81 -52.97 -10.53 -4.96
C SER A 81 -52.46 -11.97 -4.82
N PHE A 82 -51.51 -12.21 -3.92
CA PHE A 82 -51.14 -13.57 -3.53
C PHE A 82 -52.12 -14.23 -2.55
N ASN A 83 -53.18 -13.52 -2.15
CA ASN A 83 -54.19 -14.04 -1.20
C ASN A 83 -55.40 -14.74 -1.85
N ASP A 84 -55.51 -14.77 -3.18
CA ASP A 84 -56.66 -15.38 -3.88
C ASP A 84 -56.27 -16.51 -4.85
N LEU A 85 -55.23 -17.30 -4.52
CA LEU A 85 -54.96 -18.55 -5.24
C LEU A 85 -55.72 -19.72 -4.56
N PRO A 86 -56.59 -20.45 -5.27
CA PRO A 86 -57.26 -21.63 -4.71
C PRO A 86 -56.23 -22.75 -4.45
N GLU A 87 -56.17 -23.22 -3.20
CA GLU A 87 -55.25 -24.26 -2.68
C GLU A 87 -55.52 -25.69 -3.20
N THR A 88 -55.79 -25.89 -4.50
CA THR A 88 -55.95 -27.27 -5.02
C THR A 88 -54.97 -27.60 -6.14
N PRO A 89 -54.19 -28.70 -5.99
CA PRO A 89 -53.16 -29.10 -6.94
C PRO A 89 -53.71 -29.61 -8.30
N GLU A 90 -55.03 -29.74 -8.44
CA GLU A 90 -55.65 -30.37 -9.60
C GLU A 90 -55.95 -29.39 -10.76
N MET A 91 -56.04 -28.07 -10.51
CA MET A 91 -56.30 -27.10 -11.58
C MET A 91 -55.05 -26.65 -12.36
N LEU A 92 -53.85 -26.85 -11.81
CA LEU A 92 -52.58 -26.49 -12.45
C LEU A 92 -52.19 -27.43 -13.60
N ALA A 93 -52.67 -28.68 -13.58
CA ALA A 93 -52.27 -29.70 -14.56
C ALA A 93 -52.90 -29.54 -15.95
N THR A 94 -53.99 -28.78 -16.09
CA THR A 94 -54.83 -28.80 -17.31
C THR A 94 -54.52 -27.66 -18.29
N ARG A 95 -53.64 -26.70 -17.96
CA ARG A 95 -53.38 -25.51 -18.81
C ARG A 95 -52.01 -25.41 -19.48
N LEU A 96 -51.14 -26.39 -19.33
CA LEU A 96 -49.87 -26.39 -20.04
C LEU A 96 -49.94 -27.33 -21.25
N LYS A 97 -50.41 -26.79 -22.39
CA LYS A 97 -50.06 -27.42 -23.68
C LYS A 97 -48.56 -27.16 -23.91
N PRO A 98 -47.75 -28.19 -24.19
CA PRO A 98 -46.33 -27.98 -24.45
C PRO A 98 -46.19 -27.14 -25.73
N VAL A 99 -45.65 -25.93 -25.60
CA VAL A 99 -45.22 -25.14 -26.75
C VAL A 99 -43.93 -25.79 -27.27
N THR A 100 -44.09 -26.78 -28.15
CA THR A 100 -43.00 -27.32 -28.95
C THR A 100 -42.69 -26.30 -30.05
N GLY A 101 -41.73 -25.41 -29.81
CA GLY A 101 -41.33 -24.43 -30.81
C GLY A 101 -40.76 -23.11 -30.28
N SER A 102 -40.39 -23.00 -29.00
CA SER A 102 -39.65 -21.82 -28.56
C SER A 102 -38.28 -21.79 -29.26
N PRO A 103 -37.93 -20.73 -30.02
CA PRO A 103 -36.57 -20.56 -30.50
C PRO A 103 -35.64 -20.58 -29.28
N ALA A 104 -34.47 -21.20 -29.42
CA ALA A 104 -33.47 -21.20 -28.36
C ALA A 104 -33.24 -19.74 -27.92
N LEU A 105 -33.56 -19.45 -26.66
CA LEU A 105 -33.26 -18.15 -26.06
C LEU A 105 -31.74 -18.00 -26.09
N GLN A 106 -31.23 -17.33 -27.12
CA GLN A 106 -29.90 -16.76 -27.07
C GLN A 106 -29.99 -15.63 -26.06
N ALA A 107 -29.34 -15.81 -24.90
CA ALA A 107 -29.15 -14.72 -23.97
C ALA A 107 -28.51 -13.56 -24.75
N PRO A 108 -29.06 -12.34 -24.70
CA PRO A 108 -28.39 -11.20 -25.29
C PRO A 108 -27.01 -11.10 -24.64
N THR A 109 -25.95 -11.17 -25.45
CA THR A 109 -24.62 -10.80 -24.99
C THR A 109 -24.71 -9.33 -24.64
N ILE A 110 -24.80 -9.03 -23.35
CA ILE A 110 -24.73 -7.67 -22.85
C ILE A 110 -23.29 -7.23 -23.12
N ASP A 111 -23.06 -6.54 -24.24
CA ASP A 111 -21.85 -5.79 -24.49
C ASP A 111 -21.92 -4.52 -23.63
N LEU A 112 -21.68 -4.69 -22.33
CA LEU A 112 -21.30 -3.60 -21.46
C LEU A 112 -19.97 -3.08 -22.01
N GLY A 113 -20.03 -2.07 -22.87
CA GLY A 113 -18.88 -1.28 -23.34
C GLY A 113 -18.12 -0.55 -22.22
N MET A 114 -18.22 -1.04 -20.99
CA MET A 114 -17.14 -0.97 -20.02
C MET A 114 -16.08 -1.92 -20.56
N ALA A 115 -15.03 -1.37 -21.17
CA ALA A 115 -13.81 -2.14 -21.37
C ALA A 115 -13.39 -2.65 -19.98
N LEU A 116 -13.85 -3.83 -19.61
CA LEU A 116 -13.31 -4.63 -18.54
C LEU A 116 -11.82 -4.62 -18.85
N SER A 117 -11.04 -4.05 -17.94
CA SER A 117 -9.59 -4.05 -18.11
C SER A 117 -9.18 -5.49 -18.49
N PRO A 118 -8.19 -5.69 -19.38
CA PRO A 118 -7.76 -7.05 -19.77
C PRO A 118 -7.47 -8.00 -18.59
N GLU A 119 -7.32 -7.46 -17.37
CA GLU A 119 -7.22 -8.20 -16.10
C GLU A 119 -8.50 -8.91 -15.63
N GLU A 120 -9.68 -8.58 -16.18
CA GLU A 120 -10.97 -9.22 -15.83
C GLU A 120 -11.46 -10.18 -16.92
N ALA A 121 -10.56 -10.65 -17.79
CA ALA A 121 -10.81 -11.88 -18.52
C ALA A 121 -11.15 -12.99 -17.50
N GLU A 122 -12.17 -13.78 -17.79
CA GLU A 122 -12.61 -14.87 -16.94
C GLU A 122 -11.40 -15.73 -16.54
N VAL A 123 -11.08 -15.78 -15.24
CA VAL A 123 -9.92 -16.51 -14.73
C VAL A 123 -10.28 -18.00 -14.76
N VAL A 124 -10.00 -18.64 -15.89
CA VAL A 124 -10.28 -20.08 -16.11
C VAL A 124 -9.38 -20.95 -15.22
N ASP A 125 -8.09 -20.61 -15.15
CA ASP A 125 -7.11 -21.32 -14.33
C ASP A 125 -7.02 -20.68 -12.95
N ARG A 126 -7.64 -21.33 -11.95
CA ARG A 126 -7.64 -20.89 -10.56
C ARG A 126 -6.54 -21.56 -9.73
N HIS A 127 -5.59 -22.27 -10.33
CA HIS A 127 -4.50 -22.86 -9.56
C HIS A 127 -3.44 -21.81 -9.24
N VAL A 128 -3.16 -21.61 -7.95
CA VAL A 128 -2.08 -20.74 -7.52
C VAL A 128 -0.73 -21.38 -7.87
N THR A 129 0.10 -20.68 -8.63
CA THR A 129 1.46 -21.11 -8.99
C THR A 129 2.54 -20.14 -8.54
N ALA A 130 2.16 -18.90 -8.24
CA ALA A 130 3.03 -17.87 -7.71
C ALA A 130 2.29 -17.04 -6.66
N ILE A 131 3.04 -16.37 -5.80
CA ILE A 131 2.51 -15.32 -4.93
C ILE A 131 3.25 -14.02 -5.22
N HIS A 132 2.55 -12.90 -5.13
CA HIS A 132 3.15 -11.58 -5.26
C HIS A 132 2.91 -10.78 -3.97
N ILE A 133 3.98 -10.23 -3.40
CA ILE A 133 3.87 -9.33 -2.24
C ILE A 133 3.63 -7.93 -2.80
N ASN A 134 2.45 -7.36 -2.57
CA ASN A 134 2.08 -6.06 -3.11
C ASN A 134 3.02 -4.98 -2.53
N PRO A 135 3.81 -4.28 -3.37
CA PRO A 135 4.88 -3.46 -2.87
C PRO A 135 4.40 -2.19 -2.18
N ARG A 136 3.20 -1.69 -2.55
CA ARG A 136 2.64 -0.43 -2.05
C ARG A 136 1.91 -0.60 -0.73
N LEU A 137 1.27 -1.75 -0.53
CA LEU A 137 0.47 -2.02 0.66
C LEU A 137 1.23 -2.80 1.73
N THR A 138 2.45 -3.26 1.44
CA THR A 138 3.27 -4.05 2.37
C THR A 138 4.43 -3.22 2.92
N GLY A 139 4.43 -3.01 4.24
CA GLY A 139 5.41 -2.23 4.98
C GLY A 139 5.04 -2.10 6.45
N GLY A 140 5.68 -1.17 7.15
CA GLY A 140 5.29 -0.79 8.50
C GLY A 140 3.84 -0.32 8.58
N TYR A 141 3.20 -0.57 9.72
CA TYR A 141 1.81 -0.23 9.96
C TYR A 141 1.61 0.31 11.37
N ASP A 142 1.25 1.58 11.41
CA ASP A 142 0.84 2.33 12.59
C ASP A 142 -0.63 2.00 12.94
N PHE A 143 -0.82 1.38 14.11
CA PHE A 143 -2.14 0.98 14.59
C PHE A 143 -2.80 2.07 15.45
N ASP A 144 -2.01 2.93 16.09
CA ASP A 144 -2.48 3.84 17.13
C ASP A 144 -2.38 5.33 16.77
N LYS A 145 -1.92 5.62 15.54
CA LYS A 145 -1.70 6.94 14.95
C LYS A 145 -0.62 7.75 15.65
N LYS A 146 0.36 7.10 16.25
CA LYS A 146 1.50 7.76 16.91
C LYS A 146 2.80 7.46 16.17
N PRO A 147 3.87 8.25 16.41
CA PRO A 147 5.14 8.01 15.75
C PRO A 147 5.73 6.63 16.07
N GLY A 148 5.99 5.87 15.01
CA GLY A 148 6.45 4.48 15.05
C GLY A 148 5.38 3.52 14.53
N ASP A 149 5.81 2.41 13.93
CA ASP A 149 4.91 1.37 13.46
C ASP A 149 4.78 0.27 14.53
N GLU A 150 3.57 -0.02 15.03
CA GLU A 150 3.33 -1.10 16.01
C GLU A 150 3.23 -2.49 15.38
N GLY A 151 3.37 -2.57 14.06
CA GLY A 151 3.46 -3.84 13.34
C GLY A 151 3.75 -3.65 11.87
N VAL A 152 3.34 -4.64 11.08
CA VAL A 152 3.39 -4.57 9.62
C VAL A 152 2.05 -4.88 9.00
N MET A 153 1.79 -4.24 7.87
CA MET A 153 0.78 -4.68 6.91
C MET A 153 1.48 -5.55 5.89
N VAL A 154 0.92 -6.72 5.60
CA VAL A 154 1.38 -7.60 4.52
C VAL A 154 0.20 -7.91 3.61
N VAL A 155 0.37 -7.62 2.32
CA VAL A 155 -0.64 -7.94 1.30
C VAL A 155 -0.06 -8.92 0.29
N ILE A 156 -0.65 -10.11 0.24
CA ILE A 156 -0.26 -11.20 -0.65
C ILE A 156 -1.31 -11.38 -1.74
N GLU A 157 -0.86 -11.38 -2.99
CA GLU A 157 -1.67 -11.66 -4.18
C GLU A 157 -1.32 -13.05 -4.72
N PRO A 158 -2.16 -14.09 -4.50
CA PRO A 158 -1.99 -15.36 -5.18
C PRO A 158 -2.21 -15.19 -6.68
N ARG A 159 -1.37 -15.85 -7.49
CA ARG A 159 -1.39 -15.75 -8.96
C ARG A 159 -1.30 -17.11 -9.62
N ASN A 160 -2.01 -17.28 -10.74
CA ASN A 160 -1.88 -18.45 -11.59
C ASN A 160 -0.64 -18.36 -12.51
N ARG A 161 -0.45 -19.38 -13.35
CA ARG A 161 0.69 -19.47 -14.27
C ARG A 161 0.75 -18.34 -15.31
N ASN A 162 -0.39 -17.73 -15.59
CA ASN A 162 -0.51 -16.59 -16.51
C ASN A 162 -0.26 -15.25 -15.80
N GLY A 163 0.05 -15.27 -14.51
CA GLY A 163 0.24 -14.07 -13.69
C GLY A 163 -1.08 -13.37 -13.31
N GLN A 164 -2.23 -13.99 -13.61
CA GLN A 164 -3.54 -13.46 -13.22
C GLN A 164 -3.77 -13.71 -11.74
N TYR A 165 -4.44 -12.76 -11.09
CA TYR A 165 -4.85 -12.89 -9.70
C TYR A 165 -5.87 -14.02 -9.51
N VAL A 166 -5.68 -14.79 -8.45
CA VAL A 166 -6.59 -15.85 -8.03
C VAL A 166 -6.94 -15.63 -6.56
N ASP A 167 -8.22 -15.77 -6.23
CA ASP A 167 -8.80 -15.68 -4.90
C ASP A 167 -8.86 -17.03 -4.16
N GLU A 168 -7.95 -17.95 -4.47
CA GLU A 168 -7.76 -19.21 -3.76
C GLU A 168 -6.72 -19.02 -2.65
N THR A 169 -7.03 -19.50 -1.45
CA THR A 169 -6.16 -19.40 -0.27
C THR A 169 -5.61 -20.75 0.15
N GLY A 170 -4.49 -20.68 0.86
CA GLY A 170 -3.74 -21.81 1.37
C GLY A 170 -3.11 -21.44 2.71
N GLN A 171 -2.40 -22.38 3.33
CA GLN A 171 -1.70 -22.08 4.58
C GLN A 171 -0.60 -21.05 4.33
N LEU A 172 -0.42 -20.15 5.29
CA LEU A 172 0.48 -19.02 5.15
C LEU A 172 1.41 -18.92 6.36
N SER A 173 2.72 -18.94 6.12
CA SER A 173 3.73 -18.64 7.13
C SER A 173 4.45 -17.36 6.75
N ILE A 174 4.44 -16.38 7.64
CA ILE A 174 5.11 -15.09 7.48
C ILE A 174 6.23 -15.01 8.52
N VAL A 175 7.43 -14.69 8.07
CA VAL A 175 8.61 -14.53 8.95
C VAL A 175 9.28 -13.20 8.65
N LEU A 176 9.66 -12.47 9.69
CA LEU A 176 10.47 -11.27 9.58
C LEU A 176 11.84 -11.49 10.21
N LEU A 177 12.87 -11.12 9.46
CA LEU A 177 14.25 -11.16 9.90
C LEU A 177 14.88 -9.76 9.85
N ASP A 178 15.72 -9.45 10.83
CA ASP A 178 16.61 -8.30 10.85
C ASP A 178 17.92 -8.66 10.12
N PRO A 179 18.21 -8.07 8.94
CA PRO A 179 19.40 -8.39 8.17
C PRO A 179 20.70 -7.87 8.79
N GLN A 180 20.64 -7.02 9.83
CA GLN A 180 21.82 -6.52 10.52
C GLN A 180 22.27 -7.43 11.68
N LYS A 181 21.50 -8.50 11.94
CA LYS A 181 21.79 -9.50 12.97
C LYS A 181 21.96 -10.87 12.32
N GLU A 182 22.55 -11.80 13.06
CA GLU A 182 22.81 -13.16 12.58
C GLU A 182 22.16 -14.22 13.49
N GLY A 183 21.94 -15.41 12.90
CA GLY A 183 21.43 -16.57 13.63
C GLY A 183 20.07 -16.31 14.28
N LYS A 184 19.97 -16.63 15.58
CA LYS A 184 18.71 -16.50 16.33
C LYS A 184 18.32 -15.04 16.60
N GLU A 185 19.28 -14.12 16.66
CA GLU A 185 19.01 -12.71 16.94
C GLU A 185 18.45 -11.96 15.72
N ALA A 186 18.68 -12.49 14.52
CA ALA A 186 18.03 -12.00 13.31
C ALA A 186 16.51 -12.21 13.34
N TYR A 187 16.00 -13.14 14.14
CA TYR A 187 14.58 -13.45 14.13
C TYR A 187 13.75 -12.41 14.88
N VAL A 188 12.87 -11.70 14.15
CA VAL A 188 11.99 -10.69 14.72
C VAL A 188 10.65 -11.31 15.11
N ALA A 189 9.99 -12.00 14.18
CA ALA A 189 8.66 -12.57 14.41
C ALA A 189 8.30 -13.64 13.37
N ARG A 190 7.33 -14.50 13.74
CA ARG A 190 6.64 -15.40 12.81
C ARG A 190 5.16 -15.45 13.14
N TRP A 191 4.37 -15.52 12.08
CA TRP A 191 2.96 -15.81 12.14
C TRP A 191 2.67 -16.97 11.20
N ASP A 192 1.84 -17.89 11.66
CA ASP A 192 1.32 -19.00 10.87
C ASP A 192 -0.19 -18.88 10.84
N PHE A 193 -0.79 -19.06 9.66
CA PHE A 193 -2.22 -18.96 9.42
C PHE A 193 -2.69 -20.17 8.64
N GLU A 194 -3.85 -20.68 9.04
CA GLU A 194 -4.55 -21.69 8.27
C GLU A 194 -5.24 -21.07 7.04
N ALA A 195 -5.58 -21.91 6.06
CA ALA A 195 -6.18 -21.44 4.80
C ALA A 195 -7.50 -20.67 5.04
N TYR A 196 -8.32 -21.09 6.00
CA TYR A 196 -9.58 -20.41 6.30
C TYR A 196 -9.35 -19.01 6.91
N GLU A 197 -8.31 -18.83 7.74
CA GLU A 197 -7.97 -17.53 8.32
C GLU A 197 -7.46 -16.58 7.24
N ALA A 198 -6.63 -17.07 6.32
CA ALA A 198 -6.19 -16.32 5.16
C ALA A 198 -7.38 -15.93 4.26
N GLN A 199 -8.38 -16.81 4.09
CA GLN A 199 -9.59 -16.53 3.33
C GLN A 199 -10.42 -15.40 3.95
N GLU A 200 -10.55 -15.34 5.28
CA GLU A 200 -11.26 -14.24 5.95
C GLU A 200 -10.58 -12.87 5.74
N LYS A 201 -9.27 -12.87 5.49
CA LYS A 201 -8.49 -11.66 5.21
C LYS A 201 -8.41 -11.34 3.72
N MET A 202 -9.01 -12.15 2.86
CA MET A 202 -9.08 -11.91 1.43
C MET A 202 -9.97 -10.69 1.14
N LYS A 203 -9.46 -9.73 0.38
CA LYS A 203 -10.19 -8.54 -0.05
C LYS A 203 -10.00 -8.30 -1.53
N ARG A 204 -11.06 -7.81 -2.18
CA ARG A 204 -11.02 -7.26 -3.55
C ARG A 204 -11.62 -5.86 -3.49
N SER A 205 -10.75 -4.87 -3.37
CA SER A 205 -11.15 -3.46 -3.18
C SER A 205 -10.40 -2.55 -4.14
N LEU A 206 -10.84 -1.29 -4.26
CA LEU A 206 -10.13 -0.27 -5.03
C LEU A 206 -8.72 0.01 -4.51
N LEU A 207 -8.47 -0.25 -3.22
CA LEU A 207 -7.17 -0.07 -2.58
C LEU A 207 -6.20 -1.21 -2.90
N GLY A 208 -6.69 -2.35 -3.43
CA GLY A 208 -5.90 -3.53 -3.72
C GLY A 208 -6.73 -4.81 -3.63
N LYS A 209 -6.22 -5.86 -4.29
CA LYS A 209 -6.71 -7.24 -4.22
C LYS A 209 -5.67 -8.11 -3.49
N GLY A 210 -6.11 -9.11 -2.73
CA GLY A 210 -5.22 -10.03 -2.03
C GLY A 210 -5.61 -10.31 -0.59
N ILE A 211 -4.72 -10.99 0.12
CA ILE A 211 -4.84 -11.38 1.53
C ILE A 211 -4.22 -10.26 2.37
N HIS A 212 -5.03 -9.52 3.14
CA HIS A 212 -4.59 -8.37 3.92
C HIS A 212 -4.31 -8.75 5.39
N MET A 213 -3.04 -8.81 5.77
CA MET A 213 -2.61 -9.23 7.10
C MET A 213 -2.08 -8.03 7.88
N GLN A 214 -2.75 -7.72 8.99
CA GLN A 214 -2.27 -6.76 10.00
C GLN A 214 -1.58 -7.54 11.11
N LEU A 215 -0.26 -7.36 11.24
CA LEU A 215 0.59 -8.19 12.09
C LEU A 215 1.29 -7.33 13.15
N PRO A 216 0.71 -7.18 14.35
CA PRO A 216 1.33 -6.44 15.43
C PRO A 216 2.59 -7.14 15.93
N TRP A 217 3.58 -6.37 16.41
CA TRP A 217 4.82 -6.92 16.94
C TRP A 217 4.58 -7.77 18.20
N PRO A 218 4.99 -9.05 18.24
CA PRO A 218 4.78 -9.90 19.42
C PRO A 218 5.71 -9.53 20.58
N GLY A 219 6.91 -9.01 20.30
CA GLY A 219 7.95 -8.71 21.29
C GLY A 219 8.25 -7.21 21.47
N GLY A 220 7.41 -6.33 20.91
CA GLY A 220 7.69 -4.89 20.80
C GLY A 220 8.51 -4.54 19.55
N TYR A 221 8.93 -3.27 19.46
CA TYR A 221 9.58 -2.74 18.25
C TYR A 221 10.88 -3.49 17.91
N PRO A 222 11.15 -3.73 16.62
CA PRO A 222 12.45 -4.17 16.12
C PRO A 222 13.55 -3.14 16.46
N GLU A 223 14.81 -3.57 16.42
CA GLU A 223 15.94 -2.66 16.66
C GLU A 223 16.32 -1.83 15.43
N HIS A 224 16.12 -2.38 14.22
CA HIS A 224 16.45 -1.71 12.97
C HIS A 224 15.20 -1.51 12.09
N GLU A 225 15.22 -0.41 11.33
CA GLU A 225 14.12 0.02 10.46
C GLU A 225 13.99 -0.84 9.19
N THR A 226 15.05 -1.52 8.77
CA THR A 226 15.06 -2.35 7.56
C THR A 226 14.97 -3.82 7.94
N LEU A 227 13.94 -4.51 7.46
CA LEU A 227 13.68 -5.91 7.73
C LEU A 227 13.50 -6.70 6.43
N VAL A 228 13.73 -8.01 6.48
CA VAL A 228 13.45 -8.93 5.38
C VAL A 228 12.24 -9.78 5.73
N LEU A 229 11.18 -9.60 4.96
CA LEU A 229 9.94 -10.38 4.99
C LEU A 229 10.10 -11.63 4.12
N PHE A 230 9.85 -12.79 4.72
CA PHE A 230 9.67 -14.05 4.02
C PHE A 230 8.23 -14.50 4.16
N VAL A 231 7.63 -14.86 3.03
CA VAL A 231 6.28 -15.42 2.96
C VAL A 231 6.39 -16.79 2.33
N ARG A 232 5.88 -17.79 3.03
CA ARG A 232 5.65 -19.14 2.49
C ARG A 232 4.15 -19.36 2.41
N TYR A 233 3.69 -19.72 1.22
CA TYR A 233 2.30 -20.08 0.93
C TYR A 233 2.26 -21.55 0.53
N GLU A 234 1.41 -22.34 1.19
CA GLU A 234 1.15 -23.74 0.86
C GLU A 234 -0.23 -23.86 0.23
N THR A 235 -0.28 -24.22 -1.04
CA THR A 235 -1.51 -24.35 -1.81
C THR A 235 -2.36 -25.54 -1.32
N PRO A 236 -3.66 -25.59 -1.64
CA PRO A 236 -4.52 -26.73 -1.26
C PRO A 236 -4.02 -28.10 -1.78
N ASP A 237 -3.27 -28.11 -2.88
CA ASP A 237 -2.61 -29.31 -3.43
C ASP A 237 -1.22 -29.60 -2.81
N GLY A 238 -0.81 -28.88 -1.76
CA GLY A 238 0.39 -29.13 -0.97
C GLY A 238 1.69 -28.56 -1.55
N ARG A 239 1.62 -27.74 -2.61
CA ARG A 239 2.81 -27.07 -3.18
C ARG A 239 3.20 -25.87 -2.32
N LYS A 240 4.50 -25.72 -2.10
CA LYS A 240 5.06 -24.61 -1.33
C LYS A 240 5.63 -23.56 -2.27
N ILE A 241 5.19 -22.33 -2.10
CA ILE A 241 5.59 -21.16 -2.87
C ILE A 241 6.19 -20.17 -1.87
N GLU A 242 7.37 -19.65 -2.16
CA GLU A 242 8.08 -18.74 -1.26
C GLU A 242 8.41 -17.44 -1.98
N GLN A 243 8.26 -16.33 -1.26
CA GLN A 243 8.60 -14.99 -1.73
C GLN A 243 9.32 -14.24 -0.61
N LYS A 244 10.32 -13.44 -0.98
CA LYS A 244 11.01 -12.54 -0.05
C LYS A 244 10.90 -11.09 -0.49
N LYS A 245 10.87 -10.17 0.46
CA LYS A 245 10.87 -8.73 0.21
C LYS A 245 11.56 -7.99 1.36
N GLU A 246 12.40 -7.01 1.04
CA GLU A 246 12.87 -6.03 2.03
C GLU A 246 11.76 -5.00 2.28
N ILE A 247 11.50 -4.71 3.56
CA ILE A 247 10.54 -3.71 4.00
C ILE A 247 11.23 -2.70 4.92
N ARG A 248 10.68 -1.50 4.96
CA ARG A 248 11.07 -0.47 5.92
C ARG A 248 9.91 -0.19 6.86
N ILE A 249 10.26 0.11 8.11
CA ILE A 249 9.35 0.50 9.18
C ILE A 249 9.88 1.76 9.85
N GLU A 250 8.99 2.51 10.49
CA GLU A 250 9.30 3.64 11.33
C GLU A 250 9.43 3.18 12.78
N LEU A 251 10.53 3.56 13.43
CA LEU A 251 10.75 3.28 14.84
C LEU A 251 10.43 4.53 15.68
N PRO A 252 9.90 4.36 16.91
CA PRO A 252 9.67 5.50 17.79
C PRO A 252 11.01 6.17 18.13
N ALA A 253 11.00 7.49 18.32
CA ALA A 253 12.21 8.33 18.48
C ALA A 253 13.21 7.86 19.56
N LYS A 254 12.77 7.08 20.55
CA LYS A 254 13.64 6.50 21.60
C LYS A 254 14.48 5.31 21.11
N VAL A 255 14.04 4.61 20.06
CA VAL A 255 14.71 3.43 19.50
C VAL A 255 15.63 3.85 18.34
N SER A 256 15.19 4.79 17.49
CA SER A 256 15.99 5.30 16.36
C SER A 256 17.22 6.13 16.78
N SER A 257 17.23 6.69 17.99
CA SER A 257 18.33 7.52 18.51
C SER A 257 19.61 6.76 18.91
N ARG A 258 19.65 5.42 18.78
CA ARG A 258 20.90 4.65 18.94
C ARG A 258 21.88 4.79 17.77
N TRP A 259 21.48 5.42 16.67
CA TRP A 259 22.39 5.77 15.57
C TRP A 259 22.28 7.25 15.23
N THR A 260 23.20 8.06 15.74
CA THR A 260 23.57 9.32 15.09
C THR A 260 25.02 9.15 14.64
N PRO A 261 25.34 9.17 13.34
CA PRO A 261 26.74 9.29 12.94
C PRO A 261 27.20 10.62 13.54
N ALA A 262 28.21 10.56 14.40
CA ALA A 262 28.80 11.75 14.98
C ALA A 262 29.12 12.71 13.84
N MET A 263 28.33 13.78 13.71
CA MET A 263 28.75 14.98 13.01
C MET A 263 30.06 15.34 13.69
N GLN A 264 31.16 15.06 12.99
CA GLN A 264 32.48 15.44 13.42
C GLN A 264 32.40 16.93 13.76
N GLU A 265 32.54 17.23 15.05
CA GLU A 265 32.48 18.59 15.57
C GLU A 265 33.37 19.45 14.69
N LEU A 266 32.75 20.31 13.88
CA LEU A 266 33.40 21.47 13.30
C LEU A 266 33.74 22.35 14.49
N GLN A 267 34.93 22.13 15.05
CA GLN A 267 35.48 22.99 16.09
C GLN A 267 35.40 24.44 15.58
N PRO A 268 34.76 25.35 16.33
CA PRO A 268 34.80 26.76 15.97
C PRO A 268 36.24 27.23 16.15
N ARG A 269 36.97 27.43 15.04
CA ARG A 269 38.18 28.25 15.05
C ARG A 269 37.78 29.64 15.53
N MET A 270 38.00 29.92 16.81
CA MET A 270 37.91 31.28 17.33
C MET A 270 38.90 32.15 16.55
N SER A 271 38.34 33.07 15.79
CA SER A 271 39.03 34.16 15.13
C SER A 271 39.67 35.08 16.17
N HIS A 272 40.99 34.98 16.35
CA HIS A 272 41.76 36.11 16.85
C HIS A 272 42.26 36.92 15.64
N ALA A 273 41.61 38.06 15.41
CA ALA A 273 42.04 39.06 14.44
C ALA A 273 43.36 39.72 14.91
N PRO A 274 44.22 40.18 13.97
CA PRO A 274 45.61 40.50 14.24
C PRO A 274 45.77 41.88 14.88
N ARG A 275 46.65 42.00 15.88
CA ARG A 275 47.21 43.30 16.30
C ARG A 275 48.60 43.45 15.69
N ILE A 276 48.71 44.34 14.70
CA ILE A 276 49.98 44.85 14.20
C ILE A 276 50.44 45.98 15.13
N GLY A 277 51.69 45.91 15.60
CA GLY A 277 52.31 46.94 16.44
C GLY A 277 53.77 46.66 16.80
N VAL A 278 54.67 46.80 15.82
CA VAL A 278 56.09 47.28 15.82
C VAL A 278 57.13 46.60 16.76
N PRO A 279 58.37 46.30 16.28
CA PRO A 279 59.30 45.37 16.94
C PRO A 279 60.37 46.04 17.81
N SER A 280 60.93 45.30 18.76
CA SER A 280 62.27 45.54 19.33
C SER A 280 62.76 44.24 19.96
N THR A 281 63.61 43.52 19.24
CA THR A 281 65.05 43.34 19.51
C THR A 281 65.52 42.11 18.76
N VAL A 282 66.54 42.35 17.94
CA VAL A 282 67.33 41.38 17.19
C VAL A 282 68.06 40.49 18.19
N ASP A 283 67.96 39.17 18.05
CA ASP A 283 69.07 38.29 18.43
C ASP A 283 69.29 37.22 17.36
N LEU A 284 70.57 37.05 17.06
CA LEU A 284 71.17 36.40 15.92
C LEU A 284 71.38 34.91 16.21
N SER A 285 70.84 34.03 15.37
CA SER A 285 71.47 32.72 15.10
C SER A 285 71.03 32.18 13.73
N PRO A 286 71.98 31.72 12.88
CA PRO A 286 71.69 31.23 11.55
C PRO A 286 71.14 29.80 11.56
N PRO A 287 70.38 29.40 10.51
CA PRO A 287 69.79 28.07 10.39
C PRO A 287 70.77 27.07 9.74
N PRO A 288 70.67 25.76 10.02
CA PRO A 288 71.15 24.76 9.09
C PRO A 288 70.09 24.41 8.05
N GLU A 289 70.59 24.30 6.84
CA GLU A 289 69.96 24.23 5.54
C GLU A 289 69.40 22.82 5.20
N ALA A 290 68.29 22.83 4.48
CA ALA A 290 67.78 21.87 3.49
C ALA A 290 67.77 20.35 3.78
N ALA A 291 66.56 19.77 3.73
CA ALA A 291 66.26 18.64 2.84
C ALA A 291 64.74 18.49 2.62
N THR A 292 64.27 18.84 1.41
CA THR A 292 63.17 18.11 0.75
C THR A 292 63.84 16.98 -0.05
N PRO A 293 63.22 15.80 -0.27
CA PRO A 293 62.08 15.74 -1.18
C PRO A 293 61.05 14.62 -0.89
N ALA A 294 60.01 14.66 -1.74
CA ALA A 294 59.31 13.52 -2.33
C ALA A 294 57.94 13.14 -1.75
N ALA A 295 56.96 13.45 -2.61
CA ALA A 295 55.63 12.90 -2.70
C ALA A 295 55.59 11.38 -2.50
N ARG A 296 54.57 10.92 -1.76
CA ARG A 296 54.10 9.54 -1.82
C ARG A 296 52.66 9.55 -2.32
N THR A 297 52.58 9.14 -3.58
CA THR A 297 51.40 8.66 -4.29
C THR A 297 50.60 7.65 -3.46
N ALA A 298 49.29 7.85 -3.42
CA ALA A 298 48.32 6.89 -2.93
C ALA A 298 48.21 5.71 -3.91
N THR A 299 48.40 4.50 -3.41
CA THR A 299 48.10 3.25 -4.13
C THR A 299 46.76 2.72 -3.61
N ALA A 300 45.78 2.60 -4.51
CA ALA A 300 44.51 1.95 -4.25
C ALA A 300 44.68 0.42 -4.21
N PRO A 301 43.99 -0.32 -3.32
CA PRO A 301 44.07 -1.77 -3.28
C PRO A 301 43.27 -2.43 -4.42
N GLU A 302 43.94 -3.38 -5.06
CA GLU A 302 43.52 -4.19 -6.20
C GLU A 302 42.53 -5.29 -5.76
N TRP A 303 41.37 -5.37 -6.43
CA TRP A 303 40.30 -6.36 -6.21
C TRP A 303 40.59 -7.64 -7.01
N LYS A 304 40.37 -8.83 -6.41
CA LYS A 304 40.39 -10.13 -7.10
C LYS A 304 39.08 -10.88 -6.91
N PRO A 305 38.44 -11.41 -7.97
CA PRO A 305 37.22 -12.20 -7.86
C PRO A 305 37.53 -13.66 -7.51
N TYR A 306 36.68 -14.24 -6.65
CA TYR A 306 36.71 -15.64 -6.25
C TYR A 306 36.31 -16.58 -7.39
N ARG A 307 37.00 -17.72 -7.48
CA ARG A 307 36.57 -18.92 -8.20
C ARG A 307 36.07 -19.94 -7.21
#